data_AF-A0A2Y9BNI8-F1
#
_entry.id   AF-A0A2Y9BNI8-F1
#
_cell.length_a   1.000
_cell.length_b   1.000
_cell.length_c   1.000
_cell.angle_alpha   90.00
_cell.angle_beta   90.00
_cell.angle_gamma   90.00
#
_symmetry.space_group_name_H-M   'P 1'
#
loop_
_entity.id
_entity.type
_entity.pdbx_description
1 polymer ?
#
loop_
_entity_poly.entity_id
_entity_poly.type
_entity_poly.pdbx_seq_one_letter_code
_entity_poly.pdbx_strand_id
1 'polypeptide(L)' 'MASYVAPELRDKFESLPINLKNCILEKNVQLKTIHDLIRVLEDIVAEGEAE' A
#
# COMPACT_ATOMS: atom_id res chain seq x y z
N MET A 1 -10.44 -1.08 -10.67
CA MET A 1 -11.38 -1.19 -9.52
C MET A 1 -10.70 -0.49 -8.35
N ALA A 2 -11.40 0.25 -7.51
CA ALA A 2 -10.70 0.96 -6.42
C ALA A 2 -10.03 -0.04 -5.45
N SER A 3 -8.81 0.24 -5.02
CA SER A 3 -8.09 -0.56 -4.02
C SER A 3 -8.90 -0.64 -2.73
N TYR A 4 -8.98 -1.82 -2.14
CA TYR A 4 -9.71 -2.02 -0.89
C TYR A 4 -8.76 -1.88 0.29
N VAL A 5 -9.11 -1.05 1.27
CA VAL A 5 -8.34 -0.88 2.51
C VAL A 5 -9.25 -1.14 3.70
N ALA A 6 -8.89 -2.13 4.51
CA ALA A 6 -9.61 -2.45 5.72
C ALA A 6 -9.63 -1.23 6.67
N PRO A 7 -10.75 -0.98 7.37
CA PRO A 7 -10.88 0.19 8.24
C PRO A 7 -9.79 0.24 9.34
N GLU A 8 -9.36 -0.92 9.84
CA GLU A 8 -8.28 -1.03 10.84
C GLU A 8 -6.90 -0.61 10.30
N LEU A 9 -6.70 -0.70 8.98
CA LEU A 9 -5.47 -0.30 8.31
C LEU A 9 -5.53 1.12 7.78
N ARG A 10 -6.72 1.72 7.72
CA ARG A 10 -6.97 3.02 7.11
C ARG A 10 -6.15 4.11 7.78
N ASP A 11 -6.08 4.09 9.12
CA ASP A 11 -5.29 5.03 9.91
C ASP A 11 -3.78 4.95 9.55
N LYS A 12 -3.26 3.72 9.46
CA LYS A 12 -1.87 3.46 9.05
C LYS A 12 -1.63 3.86 7.59
N PHE A 13 -2.57 3.56 6.71
CA PHE A 13 -2.52 3.92 5.30
C PHE A 13 -2.52 5.43 5.12
N GLU A 14 -3.37 6.16 5.84
CA GLU A 14 -3.45 7.62 5.79
C GLU A 14 -2.18 8.28 6.35
N SER A 15 -1.57 7.68 7.38
CA SER A 15 -0.27 8.08 7.92
C SER A 15 0.89 7.91 6.92
N LEU A 16 0.72 7.18 5.82
CA LEU A 16 1.75 7.05 4.79
C LEU A 16 1.85 8.33 3.93
N PRO A 17 3.06 8.61 3.39
CA PRO A 17 3.26 9.64 2.37
C PRO A 17 2.31 9.46 1.18
N ILE A 18 1.94 10.58 0.55
CA ILE A 18 1.07 10.60 -0.64
C ILE A 18 1.65 9.74 -1.77
N ASN A 19 2.97 9.76 -1.96
CA ASN A 19 3.63 8.96 -3.01
C ASN A 19 3.39 7.45 -2.81
N LEU A 20 3.58 6.94 -1.59
CA LEU A 20 3.31 5.53 -1.29
C LEU A 20 1.82 5.20 -1.44
N LYS A 21 0.92 6.07 -0.98
CA LYS A 21 -0.52 5.88 -1.19
C LYS A 21 -0.87 5.79 -2.68
N ASN A 22 -0.31 6.66 -3.52
CA ASN A 22 -0.54 6.63 -4.96
C ASN A 22 -0.01 5.32 -5.58
N CYS A 23 1.22 4.91 -5.28
CA CYS A 23 1.75 3.63 -5.76
C CYS A 23 0.88 2.44 -5.35
N ILE A 24 0.40 2.41 -4.09
CA ILE A 24 -0.50 1.37 -3.58
C ILE A 24 -1.85 1.40 -4.33
N LEU A 25 -2.39 2.59 -4.60
CA LEU A 25 -3.64 2.75 -5.33
C LEU A 25 -3.52 2.33 -6.80
N GLU A 26 -2.42 2.66 -7.46
CA GLU A 26 -2.15 2.27 -8.84
C GLU A 26 -2.10 0.75 -9.00
N LYS A 27 -1.53 0.03 -8.01
CA LYS A 27 -1.44 -1.43 -8.00
C LYS A 27 -2.76 -2.17 -7.74
N ASN A 28 -3.90 -1.48 -7.54
CA ASN A 28 -5.23 -2.11 -7.33
C ASN A 28 -5.24 -3.19 -6.21
N VAL A 29 -4.56 -2.93 -5.08
CA VAL A 29 -4.37 -3.94 -4.02
C VAL A 29 -5.60 -4.10 -3.09
N GLN A 30 -5.67 -5.24 -2.39
CA GLN A 30 -6.66 -5.49 -1.35
C GLN A 30 -6.00 -5.65 0.03
N LEU A 31 -5.86 -4.54 0.74
CA LEU A 31 -5.29 -4.52 2.08
C LEU A 31 -6.33 -4.98 3.11
N LYS A 32 -6.39 -6.28 3.37
CA LYS A 32 -7.26 -6.88 4.40
C LYS A 32 -6.57 -7.01 5.74
N THR A 33 -5.25 -7.21 5.74
CA THR A 33 -4.43 -7.41 6.93
C THR A 33 -3.19 -6.54 6.93
N ILE A 34 -2.55 -6.39 8.10
CA ILE A 34 -1.28 -5.65 8.20
C ILE A 34 -0.19 -6.30 7.33
N HIS A 35 -0.23 -7.63 7.17
CA HIS A 35 0.72 -8.36 6.34
C HIS A 35 0.57 -8.04 4.84
N ASP A 36 -0.66 -7.80 4.36
CA ASP A 36 -0.87 -7.31 2.99
C ASP A 36 -0.22 -5.94 2.81
N LEU A 37 -0.37 -5.04 3.79
CA LEU A 37 0.23 -3.71 3.72
C LEU A 37 1.76 -3.78 3.68
N ILE A 38 2.35 -4.61 4.54
CA ILE A 38 3.81 -4.81 4.59
C ILE A 38 4.32 -5.34 3.24
N ARG A 39 3.69 -6.38 2.69
CA ARG A 39 4.09 -6.95 1.40
C ARG A 39 4.02 -5.95 0.24
N VAL A 40 2.95 -5.16 0.18
CA VAL A 40 2.82 -4.15 -0.88
C VAL A 40 3.87 -3.05 -0.72
N LEU A 41 4.17 -2.65 0.51
CA LEU A 41 5.24 -1.68 0.76
C LEU A 41 6.62 -2.25 0.38
N GLU A 42 6.90 -3.51 0.72
CA GLU A 42 8.13 -4.19 0.31
C GLU A 42 8.26 -4.28 -1.21
N ASP A 43 7.18 -4.63 -1.92
CA ASP A 43 7.14 -4.67 -3.39
C ASP A 43 7.47 -3.30 -4.01
N ILE A 44 6.84 -2.23 -3.49
CA ILE A 44 7.06 -0.85 -3.96
C ILE A 44 8.50 -0.39 -3.70
N VAL A 45 9.06 -0.72 -2.53
CA VAL A 45 10.45 -0.37 -2.20
C VAL A 45 11.42 -1.16 -3.08
N ALA A 46 11.19 -2.47 -3.25
CA ALA A 46 12.02 -3.32 -4.08
C ALA A 46 12.01 -2.87 -5.55
N GLU A 47 10.86 -2.45 -6.08
CA GLU A 47 10.77 -1.86 -7.43
C GLU A 47 11.52 -0.53 -7.53
N GLY A 48 11.44 0.32 -6.50
CA GLY A 48 12.11 1.61 -6.48
C GLY A 48 13.63 1.55 -6.26
N GLU A 49 14.14 0.49 -5.63
CA GLU A 49 15.58 0.25 -5.45
C GLU A 49 16.22 -0.47 -6.65
N ALA A 50 15.41 -1.10 -7.51
CA ALA A 50 15.88 -1.80 -8.71
C ALA A 50 16.15 -0.88 -9.91
N GLU A 51 15.91 0.43 -9.80
CA GLU A 51 16.17 1.46 -10.81
C GLU A 51 17.41 2.32 -10.49
#